data_AF-A0A951K9E4-F1
#
_entry.id   AF-A0A951K9E4-F1
#
_cell.length_a   1.000
_cell.length_b   1.000
_cell.length_c   1.000
_cell.angle_alpha   90.00
_cell.angle_beta   90.00
_cell.angle_gamma   90.00
#
_symmetry.space_group_name_H-M   'P 1'
#
loop_
_entity.id
_entity.type
_entity.pdbx_description
1 polymer ?
#
loop_
_entity_poly.entity_id
_entity_poly.type
_entity_poly.pdbx_seq_one_letter_code
_entity_poly.pdbx_strand_id
1 'polypeptide(L)'
;MTLLGPLLLFNPWFTSVLQSRHEVATALDTSQAEVDRVTGEILVDLYLDGPFDAALEPGEPLLDERERSHMHDVSVLVRVLAGTALLSAVVAGVTGAMLRSERRRIGRILLLAGGVVGTLAILLAGTFAVAFEPAFLAFHELFFPPGTYLFESGSNLIALFPEGFWFDAALTAGAAIILSALLVTVVGLNRWRGAGRAHG
;
A
#
# COMPACT_ATOMS: atom_id res chain seq x y z
N MET A 1 6.80 10.25 -2.80
CA MET A 1 6.24 9.68 -4.04
C MET A 1 6.20 8.17 -4.04
N THR A 2 7.21 7.46 -3.51
CA THR A 2 7.23 5.98 -3.49
C THR A 2 6.16 5.34 -2.61
N LEU A 3 5.72 6.03 -1.55
CA LEU A 3 4.63 5.56 -0.67
C LEU A 3 3.22 5.75 -1.25
N LEU A 4 3.07 6.38 -2.44
CA LEU A 4 1.76 6.47 -3.11
C LEU A 4 1.29 5.11 -3.63
N GLY A 5 2.22 4.21 -4.01
CA GLY A 5 1.90 2.85 -4.46
C GLY A 5 1.12 2.03 -3.42
N PRO A 6 1.63 1.89 -2.17
CA PRO A 6 0.90 1.25 -1.09
C PRO A 6 -0.46 1.89 -0.76
N LEU A 7 -0.60 3.22 -0.89
CA LEU A 7 -1.87 3.90 -0.65
C LEU A 7 -2.89 3.69 -1.78
N LEU A 8 -2.43 3.37 -3.01
CA LEU A 8 -3.33 2.97 -4.10
C LEU A 8 -3.99 1.60 -3.83
N LEU A 9 -3.40 0.77 -2.96
CA LEU A 9 -4.00 -0.52 -2.57
C LEU A 9 -5.34 -0.35 -1.84
N PHE A 10 -5.54 0.80 -1.19
CA PHE A 10 -6.75 1.13 -0.44
C PHE A 10 -7.67 2.08 -1.21
N ASN A 11 -7.52 2.13 -2.53
CA ASN A 11 -8.42 2.84 -3.42
C ASN A 11 -9.67 1.97 -3.72
N PRO A 12 -10.90 2.51 -3.62
CA PRO A 12 -12.13 1.74 -3.88
C PRO A 12 -12.20 1.08 -5.25
N TRP A 13 -11.69 1.73 -6.29
CA TRP A 13 -11.67 1.14 -7.64
C TRP A 13 -10.68 -0.02 -7.73
N PHE A 14 -9.47 0.15 -7.16
CA PHE A 14 -8.45 -0.90 -7.21
C PHE A 14 -8.88 -2.13 -6.40
N THR A 15 -9.44 -1.92 -5.20
CA THR A 15 -9.96 -2.99 -4.34
C THR A 15 -11.10 -3.73 -5.02
N SER A 16 -12.07 -3.02 -5.60
CA SER A 16 -13.17 -3.60 -6.39
C SER A 16 -12.65 -4.48 -7.54
N VAL A 17 -11.65 -4.02 -8.31
CA VAL A 17 -11.06 -4.82 -9.40
C VAL A 17 -10.45 -6.12 -8.88
N LEU A 18 -9.72 -6.09 -7.76
CA LEU A 18 -9.12 -7.30 -7.21
C LEU A 18 -10.17 -8.22 -6.58
N GLN A 19 -11.15 -7.68 -5.85
CA GLN A 19 -12.26 -8.47 -5.28
C GLN A 19 -13.09 -9.15 -6.37
N SER A 20 -13.34 -8.45 -7.48
CA SER A 20 -14.00 -9.03 -8.66
C SER A 20 -13.16 -10.13 -9.31
N ARG A 21 -11.84 -9.93 -9.44
CA ARG A 21 -10.90 -10.93 -10.00
C ARG A 21 -10.84 -12.21 -9.15
N HIS A 22 -11.02 -12.09 -7.84
CA HIS A 22 -10.98 -13.21 -6.89
C HIS A 22 -12.37 -13.67 -6.44
N GLU A 23 -13.41 -13.33 -7.20
CA GLU A 23 -14.78 -13.83 -7.03
C GLU A 23 -15.37 -13.64 -5.61
N VAL A 24 -14.99 -12.55 -4.93
CA VAL A 24 -15.41 -12.26 -3.54
C VAL A 24 -16.94 -12.18 -3.41
N ALA A 25 -17.62 -11.59 -4.40
CA ALA A 25 -19.08 -11.53 -4.42
C ALA A 25 -19.72 -12.92 -4.40
N THR A 26 -19.17 -13.87 -5.16
CA THR A 26 -19.61 -15.27 -5.17
C THR A 26 -19.33 -15.95 -3.83
N ALA A 27 -18.17 -15.69 -3.23
CA ALA A 27 -17.78 -16.26 -1.93
C ALA A 27 -18.70 -15.82 -0.79
N LEU A 28 -19.21 -14.59 -0.85
CA LEU A 28 -20.14 -14.01 0.13
C LEU A 28 -21.62 -14.17 -0.25
N ASP A 29 -21.93 -14.93 -1.30
CA ASP A 29 -23.30 -15.10 -1.84
C ASP A 29 -24.06 -13.77 -2.03
N THR A 30 -23.37 -12.76 -2.57
CA THR A 30 -23.91 -11.42 -2.76
C THR A 30 -23.50 -10.81 -4.11
N SER A 31 -23.92 -9.57 -4.37
CA SER A 31 -23.57 -8.86 -5.60
C SER A 31 -22.25 -8.09 -5.45
N GLN A 32 -21.53 -7.88 -6.56
CA GLN A 32 -20.31 -7.05 -6.57
C GLN A 32 -20.59 -5.63 -6.06
N ALA A 33 -21.76 -5.07 -6.37
CA ALA A 33 -22.15 -3.74 -5.90
C ALA A 33 -22.24 -3.68 -4.37
N GLU A 34 -22.66 -4.77 -3.74
CA GLU A 34 -22.76 -4.85 -2.29
C GLU A 34 -21.39 -5.04 -1.64
N VAL A 35 -20.52 -5.86 -2.24
CA VAL A 35 -19.10 -5.97 -1.85
C VAL A 35 -18.41 -4.62 -1.94
N ASP A 36 -18.61 -3.88 -3.03
CA ASP A 36 -18.03 -2.55 -3.24
C ASP A 36 -18.55 -1.55 -2.18
N ARG A 37 -19.83 -1.66 -1.78
CA ARG A 37 -20.43 -0.81 -0.74
C ARG A 37 -19.80 -1.07 0.62
N VAL A 38 -19.83 -2.32 1.11
CA VAL A 38 -19.27 -2.66 2.43
C VAL A 38 -17.76 -2.44 2.47
N THR A 39 -17.04 -2.77 1.40
CA THR A 39 -15.59 -2.50 1.31
C THR A 39 -15.32 -1.01 1.27
N GLY A 40 -16.15 -0.23 0.59
CA GLY A 40 -16.07 1.23 0.59
C GLY A 40 -16.19 1.82 2.00
N GLU A 41 -17.15 1.36 2.79
CA GLU A 41 -17.32 1.73 4.21
C GLU A 41 -16.08 1.35 5.05
N ILE A 42 -15.60 0.11 4.91
CA ILE A 42 -14.37 -0.36 5.57
C ILE A 42 -13.15 0.51 5.20
N LEU A 43 -13.01 0.90 3.94
CA LEU A 43 -11.93 1.76 3.48
C LEU A 43 -12.03 3.17 4.07
N VAL A 44 -13.24 3.72 4.25
CA VAL A 44 -13.44 4.99 4.96
C VAL A 44 -13.00 4.86 6.41
N ASP A 45 -13.44 3.80 7.10
CA ASP A 45 -13.09 3.53 8.49
C ASP A 45 -11.58 3.34 8.67
N LEU A 46 -10.91 2.73 7.69
CA LEU A 46 -9.46 2.57 7.69
C LEU A 46 -8.71 3.91 7.79
N TYR A 47 -9.19 4.95 7.12
CA TYR A 47 -8.57 6.28 7.15
C TYR A 47 -9.05 7.14 8.33
N LEU A 48 -10.28 6.93 8.80
CA LEU A 48 -10.91 7.74 9.84
C LEU A 48 -10.89 7.11 11.24
N ASP A 49 -10.40 5.88 11.37
CA ASP A 49 -10.46 5.08 12.60
C ASP A 49 -11.92 4.86 13.04
N GLY A 50 -12.72 4.38 12.08
CA GLY A 50 -14.15 4.12 12.25
C GLY A 50 -14.44 2.78 12.94
N PRO A 51 -15.74 2.43 13.09
CA PRO A 51 -16.18 1.27 13.88
C PRO A 51 -16.03 -0.09 13.18
N PHE A 52 -15.77 -0.12 11.87
CA PHE A 52 -15.71 -1.34 11.05
C PHE A 52 -17.00 -2.18 11.13
N ASP A 53 -18.15 -1.52 11.23
CA ASP A 53 -19.47 -2.15 11.40
C ASP A 53 -20.27 -2.28 10.10
N ALA A 54 -19.59 -2.12 8.95
CA ALA A 54 -20.16 -2.35 7.63
C ALA A 54 -20.85 -3.72 7.58
N ALA A 55 -22.06 -3.76 7.04
CA ALA A 55 -22.96 -4.89 7.16
C ALA A 55 -23.63 -5.20 5.82
N LEU A 56 -23.79 -6.47 5.46
CA LEU A 56 -24.60 -6.89 4.30
C LEU A 56 -26.10 -6.84 4.62
N GLU A 57 -26.46 -7.16 5.86
CA GLU A 57 -27.82 -7.07 6.36
C GLU A 57 -27.92 -6.00 7.47
N PRO A 58 -29.02 -5.22 7.53
CA PRO A 58 -29.14 -4.17 8.53
C PRO A 58 -29.01 -4.70 9.98
N GLY A 59 -28.04 -4.16 10.72
CA GLY A 59 -27.89 -4.40 12.15
C GLY A 59 -26.96 -5.55 12.55
N GLU A 60 -26.36 -6.25 11.58
CA GLU A 60 -25.37 -7.30 11.85
C GLU A 60 -24.05 -6.97 11.13
N PRO A 61 -23.00 -6.52 11.86
CA PRO A 61 -21.69 -6.27 11.28
C PRO A 61 -21.17 -7.49 10.51
N LEU A 62 -20.66 -7.26 9.31
CA LEU A 62 -20.06 -8.31 8.49
C LEU A 62 -18.82 -8.90 9.16
N LEU A 63 -18.02 -8.05 9.80
CA LEU A 63 -16.84 -8.48 10.53
C LEU A 63 -17.17 -8.74 11.99
N ASP A 64 -16.70 -9.87 12.53
CA ASP A 64 -16.83 -10.20 13.94
C ASP A 64 -15.94 -9.30 14.83
N GLU A 65 -16.07 -9.42 16.15
CA GLU A 65 -15.31 -8.60 17.10
C GLU A 65 -13.78 -8.71 16.92
N ARG A 66 -13.29 -9.91 16.60
CA ARG A 66 -11.85 -10.17 16.46
C ARG A 66 -11.34 -9.60 15.14
N GLU A 67 -12.09 -9.77 14.06
CA GLU A 67 -11.80 -9.20 12.75
C GLU A 67 -11.77 -7.67 12.81
N ARG A 68 -12.75 -7.05 13.47
CA ARG A 68 -12.78 -5.59 13.68
C ARG A 68 -11.63 -5.09 14.53
N SER A 69 -11.29 -5.81 15.61
CA SER A 69 -10.12 -5.49 16.42
C SER A 69 -8.83 -5.48 15.58
N HIS A 70 -8.69 -6.42 14.65
CA HIS A 70 -7.56 -6.42 13.73
C HIS A 70 -7.62 -5.27 12.72
N MET A 71 -8.81 -4.93 12.20
CA MET A 71 -8.97 -3.78 11.31
C MET A 71 -8.59 -2.45 11.98
N HIS A 72 -8.78 -2.30 13.29
CA HIS A 72 -8.22 -1.17 14.04
C HIS A 72 -6.68 -1.17 14.03
N ASP A 73 -6.03 -2.31 14.25
CA ASP A 73 -4.56 -2.41 14.14
C ASP A 73 -4.09 -2.00 12.72
N VAL A 74 -4.81 -2.45 11.68
CA VAL A 74 -4.54 -2.10 10.28
C VAL A 74 -4.77 -0.60 10.02
N SER A 75 -5.81 0.00 10.60
CA SER A 75 -6.08 1.45 10.50
C SER A 75 -4.92 2.28 11.06
N VAL A 76 -4.39 1.90 12.24
CA VAL A 76 -3.24 2.58 12.83
C VAL A 76 -2.04 2.54 11.88
N LEU A 77 -1.73 1.35 11.34
CA LEU A 77 -0.63 1.20 10.39
C LEU A 77 -0.82 2.06 9.13
N VAL A 78 -2.01 2.01 8.52
CA VAL A 78 -2.32 2.76 7.29
C VAL A 78 -2.25 4.27 7.52
N ARG A 79 -2.74 4.76 8.65
CA ARG A 79 -2.67 6.19 9.01
C ARG A 79 -1.24 6.64 9.28
N VAL A 80 -0.43 5.82 9.94
CA VAL A 80 1.01 6.09 10.13
C VAL A 80 1.74 6.13 8.78
N LEU A 81 1.45 5.20 7.87
CA LEU A 81 2.01 5.18 6.51
C LEU A 81 1.58 6.42 5.72
N ALA A 82 0.31 6.80 5.77
CA ALA A 82 -0.22 8.00 5.10
C ALA A 82 0.43 9.28 5.65
N GLY A 83 0.52 9.42 6.98
CA GLY A 83 1.18 10.54 7.64
C GLY A 83 2.67 10.63 7.29
N THR A 84 3.37 9.50 7.28
CA THR A 84 4.78 9.41 6.88
C THR A 84 4.98 9.76 5.40
N ALA A 85 4.07 9.31 4.53
CA ALA A 85 4.09 9.63 3.11
C ALA A 85 3.92 11.13 2.87
N LEU A 86 2.95 11.76 3.56
CA LEU A 86 2.71 13.19 3.49
C LEU A 86 3.92 13.99 3.99
N LEU A 87 4.44 13.65 5.18
CA LEU A 87 5.61 14.31 5.75
C LEU A 87 6.83 14.19 4.82
N SER A 88 7.07 12.99 4.28
CA SER A 88 8.16 12.76 3.32
C SER A 88 8.01 13.59 2.05
N ALA A 89 6.78 13.77 1.55
CA ALA A 89 6.49 14.61 0.40
C ALA A 89 6.76 16.09 0.68
N VAL A 90 6.35 16.59 1.87
CA VAL A 90 6.64 17.96 2.31
C VAL A 90 8.14 18.19 2.43
N VAL A 91 8.86 17.31 3.13
CA VAL A 91 10.31 17.41 3.30
C VAL A 91 11.04 17.38 1.95
N ALA A 92 10.63 16.48 1.04
CA ALA A 92 11.19 16.41 -0.30
C ALA A 92 10.92 17.69 -1.10
N GLY A 93 9.72 18.26 -1.01
CA GLY A 93 9.34 19.52 -1.66
C GLY A 93 10.14 20.71 -1.15
N VAL A 94 10.24 20.88 0.16
CA VAL A 94 11.02 21.96 0.81
C VAL A 94 12.50 21.82 0.46
N THR A 95 13.07 20.63 0.61
CA THR A 95 14.48 20.37 0.27
C THR A 95 14.75 20.63 -1.21
N GLY A 96 13.84 20.20 -2.08
CA GLY A 96 13.92 20.44 -3.53
C GLY A 96 13.88 21.94 -3.87
N ALA A 97 13.04 22.72 -3.18
CA ALA A 97 12.95 24.16 -3.36
C ALA A 97 14.21 24.90 -2.86
N MET A 98 14.72 24.52 -1.68
CA MET A 98 15.95 25.10 -1.11
C MET A 98 17.18 24.83 -1.98
N LEU A 99 17.29 23.62 -2.56
CA LEU A 99 18.43 23.20 -3.37
C LEU A 99 18.25 23.44 -4.87
N ARG A 100 17.22 24.19 -5.31
CA ARG A 100 16.82 24.30 -6.73
C ARG A 100 17.94 24.78 -7.66
N SER A 101 18.87 25.58 -7.15
CA SER A 101 20.06 26.04 -7.88
C SER A 101 21.19 25.00 -7.93
N GLU A 102 21.24 24.07 -6.97
CA GLU A 102 22.26 23.04 -6.83
C GLU A 102 21.92 21.77 -7.63
N ARG A 103 21.75 21.91 -8.95
CA ARG A 103 21.27 20.83 -9.84
C ARG A 103 22.08 19.52 -9.71
N ARG A 104 23.41 19.59 -9.56
CA ARG A 104 24.26 18.39 -9.36
C ARG A 104 23.97 17.69 -8.03
N ARG A 105 23.76 18.46 -6.96
CA ARG A 105 23.48 17.91 -5.62
C ARG A 105 22.12 17.23 -5.58
N ILE A 106 21.08 17.88 -6.11
CA ILE A 106 19.76 17.25 -6.28
C ILE A 106 19.88 15.98 -7.12
N GLY A 107 20.60 16.03 -8.25
CA GLY A 107 20.79 14.85 -9.10
C GLY A 107 21.38 13.66 -8.36
N ARG A 108 22.44 13.88 -7.56
CA ARG A 108 23.06 12.84 -6.72
C ARG A 108 22.11 12.28 -5.67
N ILE A 109 21.36 13.14 -4.98
CA ILE A 109 20.38 12.71 -3.96
C ILE A 109 19.32 11.81 -4.59
N LEU A 110 18.76 12.22 -5.74
CA LEU A 110 17.73 11.45 -6.43
C LEU A 110 18.27 10.12 -6.98
N LEU A 111 19.50 10.09 -7.49
CA LEU A 111 20.14 8.85 -7.95
C LEU A 111 20.33 7.85 -6.79
N LEU A 112 20.82 8.32 -5.64
CA LEU A 112 21.01 7.47 -4.46
C LEU A 112 19.67 6.98 -3.91
N ALA A 113 18.70 7.89 -3.73
CA ALA A 113 17.38 7.55 -3.22
C ALA A 113 16.65 6.58 -4.14
N GLY A 114 16.64 6.85 -5.45
CA GLY A 114 16.04 5.97 -6.46
C GLY A 114 16.73 4.61 -6.53
N GLY A 115 18.06 4.56 -6.49
CA GLY A 115 18.83 3.30 -6.50
C GLY A 115 18.60 2.44 -5.27
N VAL A 116 18.61 3.04 -4.07
CA VAL A 116 18.37 2.32 -2.80
C VAL A 116 16.93 1.82 -2.73
N VAL A 117 15.95 2.70 -2.93
CA VAL A 117 14.53 2.32 -2.85
C VAL A 117 14.16 1.32 -3.94
N GLY A 118 14.66 1.51 -5.17
CA GLY A 118 14.42 0.58 -6.28
C GLY A 118 14.98 -0.81 -5.99
N THR A 119 16.21 -0.91 -5.49
CA THR A 119 16.82 -2.19 -5.11
C THR A 119 16.02 -2.89 -4.01
N LEU A 120 15.68 -2.18 -2.94
CA LEU A 120 14.90 -2.75 -1.84
C LEU A 120 13.52 -3.22 -2.30
N ALA A 121 12.85 -2.44 -3.16
CA ALA A 121 11.54 -2.81 -3.71
C ALA A 121 11.61 -4.05 -4.59
N ILE A 122 12.65 -4.20 -5.41
CA ILE A 122 12.87 -5.41 -6.23
C ILE A 122 13.06 -6.64 -5.33
N LEU A 123 13.89 -6.52 -4.28
CA LEU A 123 14.13 -7.62 -3.36
C LEU A 123 12.85 -8.04 -2.64
N LEU A 124 12.12 -7.07 -2.06
CA LEU A 124 10.86 -7.35 -1.36
C LEU A 124 9.79 -7.91 -2.31
N ALA A 125 9.58 -7.31 -3.47
CA ALA A 125 8.61 -7.82 -4.45
C ALA A 125 8.98 -9.23 -4.92
N GLY A 126 10.27 -9.51 -5.13
CA GLY A 126 10.77 -10.85 -5.44
C GLY A 126 10.50 -11.87 -4.31
N THR A 127 10.70 -11.47 -3.05
CA THR A 127 10.36 -12.31 -1.89
C THR A 127 8.87 -12.61 -1.84
N PHE A 128 8.00 -11.60 -1.97
CA PHE A 128 6.55 -11.81 -2.01
C PHE A 128 6.10 -12.65 -3.22
N ALA A 129 6.77 -12.54 -4.37
CA ALA A 129 6.44 -13.32 -5.56
C ALA A 129 6.79 -14.82 -5.42
N VAL A 130 7.85 -15.16 -4.67
CA VAL A 130 8.36 -16.55 -4.58
C VAL A 130 7.96 -17.23 -3.28
N ALA A 131 7.78 -16.48 -2.21
CA ALA A 131 7.55 -16.99 -0.85
C ALA A 131 6.43 -16.19 -0.18
N PHE A 132 5.26 -16.11 -0.82
CA PHE A 132 4.16 -15.24 -0.41
C PHE A 132 3.69 -15.52 1.02
N GLU A 133 3.26 -16.75 1.33
CA GLU A 133 2.74 -17.12 2.65
C GLU A 133 3.70 -16.74 3.81
N PRO A 134 5.00 -17.16 3.81
CA PRO A 134 5.90 -16.77 4.90
C PRO A 134 6.23 -15.27 4.89
N ALA A 135 6.27 -14.61 3.73
CA ALA A 135 6.48 -13.16 3.67
C ALA A 135 5.28 -12.39 4.24
N PHE A 136 4.07 -12.85 3.94
CA PHE A 136 2.82 -12.30 4.47
C PHE A 136 2.75 -12.50 5.98
N LEU A 137 3.05 -13.69 6.49
CA LEU A 137 3.11 -13.93 7.94
C LEU A 137 4.16 -13.04 8.63
N ALA A 138 5.38 -12.97 8.09
CA ALA A 138 6.44 -12.13 8.66
C ALA A 138 6.08 -10.63 8.65
N PHE A 139 5.35 -10.17 7.64
CA PHE A 139 4.80 -8.82 7.62
C PHE A 139 3.85 -8.61 8.81
N HIS A 140 2.93 -9.55 9.05
CA HIS A 140 1.99 -9.42 10.16
C HIS A 140 2.68 -9.47 11.53
N GLU A 141 3.64 -10.38 11.71
CA GLU A 141 4.45 -10.47 12.93
C GLU A 141 5.22 -9.17 13.24
N LEU A 142 5.64 -8.44 12.20
CA LEU A 142 6.38 -7.20 12.37
C LEU A 142 5.49 -6.03 12.78
N PHE A 143 4.24 -5.98 12.29
CA PHE A 143 3.38 -4.80 12.41
C PHE A 143 2.21 -4.96 13.38
N PHE A 144 1.84 -6.18 13.76
CA PHE A 144 0.64 -6.44 14.54
C PHE A 144 0.92 -7.28 15.80
N PRO A 145 0.12 -7.12 16.87
CA PRO A 145 0.27 -7.94 18.07
C PRO A 145 0.06 -9.44 17.78
N PRO A 146 0.81 -10.35 18.45
CA PRO A 146 0.67 -11.77 18.23
C PRO A 146 -0.77 -12.26 18.46
N GLY A 147 -1.30 -12.99 17.48
CA GLY A 147 -2.64 -13.60 17.55
C GLY A 147 -3.79 -12.71 17.06
N THR A 148 -3.56 -11.43 16.74
CA THR A 148 -4.64 -10.55 16.24
C THR A 148 -4.91 -10.72 14.74
N TYR A 149 -3.99 -11.33 13.99
CA TYR A 149 -4.03 -11.41 12.52
C TYR A 149 -4.18 -12.83 11.95
N LEU A 150 -4.43 -13.83 12.80
CA LEU A 150 -4.70 -15.21 12.37
C LEU A 150 -6.19 -15.47 12.38
N PHE A 151 -6.77 -15.86 11.25
CA PHE A 151 -8.19 -16.13 11.10
C PHE A 151 -8.45 -17.49 10.47
N GLU A 152 -9.63 -18.03 10.70
CA GLU A 152 -10.08 -19.25 10.03
C GLU A 152 -10.38 -18.97 8.56
N SER A 153 -10.24 -19.98 7.69
CA SER A 153 -10.47 -19.83 6.25
C SER A 153 -11.90 -19.46 5.88
N GLY A 154 -12.87 -19.69 6.77
CA GLY A 154 -14.27 -19.31 6.60
C GLY A 154 -14.65 -17.96 7.22
N SER A 155 -13.69 -17.20 7.73
CA SER A 155 -13.92 -15.87 8.31
C SER A 155 -14.27 -14.84 7.23
N ASN A 156 -15.10 -13.86 7.57
CA ASN A 156 -15.59 -12.86 6.61
C ASN A 156 -14.48 -11.94 6.12
N LEU A 157 -13.47 -11.67 6.95
CA LEU A 157 -12.29 -10.91 6.57
C LEU A 157 -11.46 -11.64 5.51
N ILE A 158 -11.27 -12.96 5.65
CA ILE A 158 -10.56 -13.77 4.65
C ILE A 158 -11.39 -13.91 3.38
N ALA A 159 -12.72 -14.00 3.49
CA ALA A 159 -13.60 -13.99 2.32
C ALA A 159 -13.53 -12.67 1.54
N LEU A 160 -13.48 -11.52 2.23
CA LEU A 160 -13.36 -10.19 1.61
C LEU A 160 -11.97 -9.93 0.99
N PHE A 161 -10.92 -10.42 1.63
CA PHE A 161 -9.53 -10.21 1.22
C PHE A 161 -8.77 -11.54 1.16
N PRO A 162 -9.10 -12.41 0.18
CA PRO A 162 -8.50 -13.73 0.06
C PRO A 162 -7.00 -13.63 -0.24
N GLU A 163 -6.27 -14.73 -0.07
CA GLU A 163 -4.82 -14.76 -0.30
C GLU A 163 -4.42 -14.22 -1.69
N GLY A 164 -5.15 -14.62 -2.73
CA GLY A 164 -4.92 -14.15 -4.10
C GLY A 164 -5.05 -12.63 -4.25
N PHE A 165 -5.97 -12.00 -3.51
CA PHE A 165 -6.12 -10.54 -3.47
C PHE A 165 -4.84 -9.91 -2.94
N TRP A 166 -4.32 -10.40 -1.81
CA TRP A 166 -3.12 -9.85 -1.19
C TRP A 166 -1.86 -10.11 -2.00
N PHE A 167 -1.78 -11.26 -2.68
CA PHE A 167 -0.70 -11.56 -3.61
C PHE A 167 -0.65 -10.55 -4.75
N ASP A 168 -1.78 -10.33 -5.44
CA ASP A 168 -1.86 -9.36 -6.53
C ASP A 168 -1.61 -7.92 -6.05
N ALA A 169 -2.13 -7.56 -4.86
CA ALA A 169 -1.89 -6.28 -4.24
C ALA A 169 -0.40 -6.05 -3.93
N ALA A 170 0.27 -7.03 -3.33
CA ALA A 170 1.70 -6.95 -3.00
C ALA A 170 2.57 -6.79 -4.25
N LEU A 171 2.29 -7.55 -5.31
CA LEU A 171 3.00 -7.41 -6.59
C LEU A 171 2.75 -6.04 -7.24
N THR A 172 1.51 -5.56 -7.20
CA THR A 172 1.15 -4.25 -7.77
C THR A 172 1.85 -3.12 -7.01
N ALA A 173 1.86 -3.15 -5.68
CA ALA A 173 2.59 -2.17 -4.87
C ALA A 173 4.10 -2.23 -5.13
N GLY A 174 4.68 -3.42 -5.20
CA GLY A 174 6.08 -3.61 -5.57
C GLY A 174 6.41 -2.97 -6.92
N ALA A 175 5.63 -3.28 -7.96
CA ALA A 175 5.79 -2.70 -9.29
C ALA A 175 5.66 -1.17 -9.29
N ALA A 176 4.67 -0.62 -8.59
CA ALA A 176 4.46 0.83 -8.48
C ALA A 176 5.65 1.54 -7.82
N ILE A 177 6.23 0.95 -6.76
CA ILE A 177 7.41 1.48 -6.07
C ILE A 177 8.63 1.43 -7.00
N ILE A 178 8.84 0.31 -7.71
CA ILE A 178 9.95 0.12 -8.65
C ILE A 178 9.88 1.17 -9.77
N LEU A 179 8.71 1.35 -10.39
CA LEU A 179 8.50 2.34 -11.45
C LEU A 179 8.73 3.77 -10.95
N SER A 180 8.25 4.08 -9.74
CA SER A 180 8.48 5.38 -9.10
C SER A 180 9.96 5.63 -8.83
N ALA A 181 10.69 4.62 -8.33
CA ALA A 181 12.12 4.69 -8.08
C ALA A 181 12.93 4.86 -9.36
N LEU A 182 12.53 4.19 -10.44
CA LEU A 182 13.12 4.35 -11.77
C LEU A 182 12.94 5.79 -12.28
N LEU A 183 11.72 6.33 -12.19
CA LEU A 183 11.45 7.71 -12.58
C LEU A 183 12.31 8.71 -11.80
N VAL A 184 12.40 8.54 -10.48
CA VAL A 184 13.26 9.36 -9.60
C VAL A 184 14.73 9.28 -10.03
N THR A 185 15.21 8.07 -10.35
CA THR A 185 16.58 7.84 -10.84
C THR A 185 16.84 8.55 -12.17
N VAL A 186 15.90 8.45 -13.13
CA VAL A 186 16.00 9.13 -14.43
C VAL A 186 16.03 10.65 -14.27
N VAL A 187 15.16 11.20 -13.42
CA VAL A 187 15.17 12.65 -13.09
C VAL A 187 16.50 13.04 -12.46
N GLY A 188 17.01 12.23 -11.52
CA GLY A 188 18.33 12.43 -10.90
C GLY A 188 19.47 12.49 -11.91
N LEU A 189 19.49 11.53 -12.84
CA LEU A 189 20.47 11.44 -13.92
C LEU A 189 20.45 12.69 -14.82
N ASN A 190 19.26 13.13 -15.21
CA ASN A 190 19.08 14.31 -16.05
C ASN A 190 19.55 15.59 -15.35
N ARG A 191 19.26 15.75 -14.05
CA ARG A 191 19.71 16.90 -13.25
C ARG A 191 21.22 16.90 -13.03
N TRP A 192 21.81 15.72 -12.83
CA TRP A 192 23.26 15.58 -12.72
C TRP A 192 23.98 15.92 -14.03
N ARG A 193 23.55 15.36 -15.16
CA ARG A 193 24.13 15.58 -16.49
C ARG A 193 23.91 17.01 -17.00
N GLY A 194 22.73 17.59 -16.81
CA GLY A 194 22.39 18.95 -17.26
C GLY A 194 23.22 20.05 -16.61
N ALA A 195 23.76 19.81 -15.41
CA ALA A 195 24.68 20.72 -14.75
C ALA A 195 26.15 20.55 -15.19
N GLY A 196 26.47 19.55 -16.02
CA GLY A 196 27.75 19.42 -16.71
C GLY A 196 27.86 20.35 -17.92
N ARG A 197 26.74 20.58 -18.61
CA ARG A 197 26.67 21.32 -19.88
C ARG A 197 26.56 22.85 -19.75
N ALA A 198 26.32 23.38 -18.54
CA ALA A 198 26.16 24.82 -18.31
C ALA A 198 27.48 25.56 -18.03
N HIS A 199 28.62 24.84 -18.02
CA HIS A 199 29.95 25.35 -17.67
C HIS A 199 31.03 24.97 -18.71
N GLY A 200 30.63 24.56 -19.91
CA GLY A 200 31.51 24.33 -21.06
C GLY A 200 30.95 25.05 -22.27
#